data_AF-A0AAV2VQ04-F1
#
_entry.id   AF-A0AAV2VQ04-F1
#
_cell.length_a   1.000
_cell.length_b   1.000
_cell.length_c   1.000
_cell.angle_alpha   90.00
_cell.angle_beta   90.00
_cell.angle_gamma   90.00
#
_symmetry.space_group_name_H-M   'P 1'
#
loop_
_entity.id
_entity.type
_entity.pdbx_description
1 polymer ?
#
loop_
_entity_poly.entity_id
_entity_poly.type
_entity_poly.pdbx_seq_one_letter_code
_entity_poly.pdbx_strand_id
1 'polypeptide(L)'
;MLLRTEKEMINAKPSRIKELKVLRAIEQLRNAHPDMVKLFMEGRCYAFSRFLSVLVDDECEIHYSNTEGHVYVFWKNLWWDIRGAHNSVPSDTQKIDDDGHPVFLWDSGDTRRLLNINESHPLSKSISAPLTREYL
;
A
#
# COMPACT_ATOMS: atom_id res chain seq x y z
N MET A 1 18.00 15.34 0.63
CA MET A 1 18.43 16.41 -0.30
C MET A 1 18.24 15.93 -1.73
N LEU A 2 17.11 16.23 -2.38
CA LEU A 2 16.96 16.12 -3.85
C LEU A 2 15.87 17.10 -4.33
N LEU A 3 16.11 18.40 -4.19
CA LEU A 3 15.43 19.40 -5.02
C LEU A 3 16.14 19.42 -6.37
N ARG A 4 15.67 18.63 -7.34
CA ARG A 4 16.12 18.73 -8.74
C ARG A 4 15.00 19.34 -9.58
N THR A 5 15.31 20.53 -10.07
CA THR A 5 14.45 21.47 -10.77
C THR A 5 13.86 20.91 -12.07
N GLU A 6 12.66 21.41 -12.44
CA GLU A 6 11.93 21.14 -13.69
C GLU A 6 12.79 21.20 -14.97
N LYS A 7 13.92 21.92 -14.94
CA LYS A 7 14.92 21.98 -16.01
C LYS A 7 15.48 20.63 -16.46
N GLU A 8 15.58 19.62 -15.59
CA GLU A 8 16.09 18.29 -15.99
C GLU A 8 15.07 17.49 -16.82
N MET A 9 13.77 17.82 -16.75
CA MET A 9 12.73 17.09 -17.47
C MET A 9 12.72 17.37 -18.98
N ILE A 10 13.26 18.52 -19.42
CA ILE A 10 13.15 19.00 -20.80
C ILE A 10 14.03 18.20 -21.78
N ASN A 11 15.11 17.56 -21.31
CA ASN A 11 16.04 16.77 -22.14
C ASN A 11 16.11 15.28 -21.75
N ALA A 12 15.20 14.81 -20.89
CA ALA A 12 15.21 13.45 -20.40
C ALA A 12 14.61 12.48 -21.43
N LYS A 13 15.22 11.31 -21.60
CA LYS A 13 14.61 10.20 -22.37
C LYS A 13 13.20 9.91 -21.82
N PRO A 14 12.22 9.53 -22.65
CA PRO A 14 10.84 9.30 -22.22
C PRO A 14 10.70 8.39 -20.99
N SER A 15 11.52 7.34 -20.91
CA SER A 15 11.58 6.42 -19.76
C SER A 15 11.96 7.09 -18.44
N ARG A 16 12.82 8.12 -18.50
CA ARG A 16 13.27 8.89 -17.34
C ARG A 16 12.21 9.90 -16.89
N ILE A 17 11.40 10.42 -17.80
CA ILE A 17 10.25 11.28 -17.47
C ILE A 17 9.19 10.50 -16.68
N LYS A 18 8.89 9.25 -17.10
CA LYS A 18 7.97 8.35 -16.37
C LYS A 18 8.45 8.11 -14.92
N GLU A 19 9.72 7.79 -14.73
CA GLU A 19 10.32 7.64 -13.38
C GLU A 19 10.15 8.88 -12.51
N LEU A 20 10.44 10.06 -13.05
CA LEU A 20 10.32 11.31 -12.31
C LEU A 20 8.87 11.61 -11.92
N LYS A 21 7.91 11.28 -12.78
CA LYS A 21 6.48 11.42 -12.47
C LYS A 21 6.05 10.48 -11.36
N VAL A 22 6.46 9.22 -11.42
CA VAL A 22 6.16 8.21 -10.38
C VAL A 22 6.76 8.64 -9.04
N LEU A 23 8.03 9.05 -9.01
CA LEU A 23 8.69 9.56 -7.81
C LEU A 23 7.94 10.74 -7.20
N ARG A 24 7.53 11.71 -8.02
CA ARG A 24 6.75 12.87 -7.57
C ARG A 24 5.38 12.47 -7.03
N ALA A 25 4.69 11.53 -7.67
CA ALA A 25 3.38 11.05 -7.21
C ALA A 25 3.47 10.38 -5.84
N ILE A 26 4.46 9.49 -5.64
CA ILE A 26 4.71 8.85 -4.34
C ILE A 26 5.07 9.89 -3.29
N GLU A 27 5.93 10.85 -3.62
CA GLU A 27 6.33 11.92 -2.70
C GLU A 27 5.13 12.79 -2.27
N GLN A 28 4.28 13.19 -3.22
CA GLN A 28 3.06 13.93 -2.93
C GLN A 28 2.11 13.13 -2.04
N LEU A 29 1.90 11.85 -2.35
CA LEU A 29 1.06 10.97 -1.54
C LEU A 29 1.61 10.82 -0.12
N ARG A 30 2.91 10.54 0.02
CA ARG A 30 3.59 10.40 1.31
C ARG A 30 3.51 11.66 2.16
N ASN A 31 3.58 12.83 1.53
CA ASN A 31 3.59 14.12 2.21
C ASN A 31 2.19 14.73 2.39
N ALA A 32 1.12 14.06 1.91
CA ALA A 32 -0.25 14.58 2.01
C ALA A 32 -0.76 14.63 3.46
N HIS A 33 -0.25 13.76 4.34
CA HIS A 33 -0.55 13.75 5.76
C HIS A 33 0.62 13.11 6.54
N PRO A 34 0.95 13.55 7.76
CA PRO A 34 2.04 12.97 8.56
C PRO A 34 1.93 11.45 8.75
N ASP A 35 0.69 10.93 8.77
CA ASP A 35 0.43 9.50 9.01
C ASP A 35 0.41 8.62 7.75
N MET A 36 0.65 9.17 6.55
CA MET A 36 0.54 8.40 5.30
C MET A 36 1.46 7.19 5.28
N VAL A 37 2.71 7.37 5.71
CA VAL A 37 3.67 6.25 5.81
C VAL A 37 3.11 5.17 6.73
N LYS A 38 2.69 5.54 7.94
CA LYS A 38 2.15 4.59 8.93
C LYS A 38 0.93 3.83 8.39
N LEU A 39 -0.03 4.55 7.81
CA LEU A 39 -1.25 3.97 7.25
C LEU A 39 -0.96 2.92 6.17
N PHE A 40 0.01 3.18 5.30
CA PHE A 40 0.40 2.24 4.25
C PHE A 40 1.30 1.11 4.76
N MET A 41 2.10 1.33 5.81
CA MET A 41 2.87 0.26 6.45
C MET A 41 2.00 -0.69 7.29
N GLU A 42 0.87 -0.23 7.86
CA GLU A 42 0.08 -0.97 8.86
C GLU A 42 -1.27 -1.53 8.33
N GLY A 43 -1.43 -1.67 7.02
CA GLY A 43 -2.61 -2.37 6.47
C GLY A 43 -3.15 -1.88 5.14
N ARG A 44 -2.51 -0.88 4.52
CA ARG A 44 -2.86 -0.42 3.16
C ARG A 44 -1.77 -0.68 2.11
N CYS A 45 -0.71 -1.41 2.45
CA CYS A 45 0.42 -1.70 1.54
C CYS A 45 0.00 -2.35 0.23
N TYR A 46 -1.00 -3.24 0.25
CA TYR A 46 -1.55 -3.84 -0.98
C TYR A 46 -2.31 -2.83 -1.84
N ALA A 47 -3.11 -1.94 -1.24
CA ALA A 47 -3.77 -0.86 -2.00
C ALA A 47 -2.73 0.08 -2.62
N PHE A 48 -1.64 0.37 -1.91
CA PHE A 48 -0.52 1.14 -2.46
C PHE A 48 0.16 0.40 -3.62
N SER A 49 0.38 -0.91 -3.53
CA SER A 49 1.00 -1.66 -4.62
C SER A 49 0.15 -1.67 -5.88
N ARG A 50 -1.18 -1.80 -5.75
CA ARG A 50 -2.13 -1.65 -6.88
C ARG A 50 -2.12 -0.23 -7.46
N PHE A 51 -2.08 0.79 -6.62
CA PHE A 51 -1.93 2.18 -7.09
C PHE A 51 -0.64 2.37 -7.88
N LEU A 52 0.47 1.81 -7.37
CA LEU A 52 1.76 1.91 -8.05
C LEU A 52 1.79 1.11 -9.35
N SER A 53 1.16 -0.06 -9.42
CA SER A 53 1.07 -0.86 -10.66
C SER A 53 0.40 -0.06 -11.78
N VAL A 54 -0.72 0.62 -11.46
CA VAL A 54 -1.41 1.52 -12.40
C VAL A 54 -0.50 2.68 -12.83
N LEU A 55 0.25 3.29 -11.90
CA LEU A 55 1.16 4.39 -12.23
C LEU A 55 2.30 3.98 -13.17
N VAL A 56 2.71 2.71 -13.14
CA VAL A 56 3.81 2.19 -13.97
C VAL A 56 3.31 1.36 -15.16
N ASP A 57 2.02 1.42 -15.47
CA ASP A 57 1.38 0.68 -16.57
C ASP A 57 1.59 -0.84 -16.48
N ASP A 58 1.49 -1.40 -15.27
CA ASP A 58 1.68 -2.82 -14.94
C ASP A 58 3.04 -3.42 -15.36
N GLU A 59 4.06 -2.57 -15.61
CA GLU A 59 5.45 -2.96 -15.88
C GLU A 59 6.21 -3.46 -14.62
N CYS A 60 5.52 -3.91 -13.58
CA CYS A 60 6.09 -4.23 -12.28
C CYS A 60 5.60 -5.56 -11.74
N GLU A 61 6.33 -6.10 -10.75
CA GLU A 61 5.90 -7.27 -10.01
C GLU A 61 5.51 -6.89 -8.58
N ILE A 62 4.48 -7.53 -8.03
CA ILE A 62 4.08 -7.34 -6.63
C ILE A 62 4.61 -8.52 -5.82
N HIS A 63 5.23 -8.23 -4.68
CA HIS A 63 5.83 -9.21 -3.80
C HIS A 63 5.40 -8.99 -2.35
N TYR A 64 5.40 -10.04 -1.54
CA TYR A 64 5.03 -10.00 -0.13
C TYR A 64 6.15 -10.56 0.75
N SER A 65 6.51 -9.83 1.81
CA SER A 65 7.35 -10.34 2.90
C SER A 65 6.46 -10.81 4.05
N ASN A 66 6.61 -12.08 4.43
CA ASN A 66 5.85 -12.66 5.53
C ASN A 66 6.35 -12.16 6.91
N THR A 67 7.66 -11.92 7.02
CA THR A 67 8.32 -11.44 8.23
C THR A 67 7.88 -10.02 8.58
N GLU A 68 7.75 -9.15 7.58
CA GLU A 68 7.32 -7.76 7.80
C GLU A 68 5.81 -7.57 7.67
N GLY A 69 5.09 -8.55 7.10
CA GLY A 69 3.68 -8.38 6.76
C GLY A 69 3.45 -7.25 5.74
N HIS A 70 4.38 -7.08 4.80
CA HIS A 70 4.42 -5.92 3.91
C HIS A 70 4.48 -6.31 2.43
N VAL A 71 3.87 -5.47 1.59
CA VAL A 71 3.84 -5.65 0.15
C VAL A 71 4.81 -4.67 -0.51
N TYR A 72 5.69 -5.21 -1.32
CA TYR A 72 6.66 -4.48 -2.12
C TYR A 72 6.32 -4.55 -3.60
N VAL A 73 6.68 -3.51 -4.35
CA VAL A 73 6.62 -3.52 -5.82
C VAL A 73 8.03 -3.53 -6.37
N PHE A 74 8.34 -4.50 -7.22
CA PHE A 74 9.60 -4.57 -7.94
C PHE A 74 9.45 -3.90 -9.32
N TRP A 75 10.14 -2.79 -9.53
CA TRP A 75 10.11 -2.03 -10.78
C TRP A 75 11.46 -1.39 -11.05
N LYS A 76 11.99 -1.59 -12.27
CA LYS A 76 13.29 -1.08 -12.74
C LYS A 76 14.45 -1.43 -11.80
N ASN A 77 14.52 -2.71 -11.40
CA ASN A 77 15.55 -3.25 -10.51
C ASN A 77 15.60 -2.61 -9.10
N LEU A 78 14.50 -1.98 -8.68
CA LEU A 78 14.34 -1.40 -7.36
C LEU A 78 13.05 -1.90 -6.73
N TRP A 79 13.06 -1.97 -5.41
CA TRP A 79 11.89 -2.28 -4.61
C TRP A 79 11.21 -0.99 -4.19
N TRP A 80 9.89 -0.95 -4.20
CA TRP A 80 9.12 0.24 -3.95
C TRP A 80 8.00 -0.01 -2.95
N ASP A 81 7.80 0.97 -2.08
CA ASP A 81 6.65 1.11 -1.18
C ASP A 81 6.37 2.61 -0.93
N ILE A 82 5.52 2.93 0.05
CA ILE A 82 5.21 4.31 0.43
C ILE A 82 6.44 5.11 0.90
N ARG A 83 7.48 4.43 1.41
CA ARG A 83 8.72 5.06 1.89
C ARG A 83 9.61 5.47 0.71
N GLY A 84 9.45 4.83 -0.45
CA GLY A 84 10.14 5.15 -1.69
C GLY A 84 10.85 3.93 -2.28
N ALA A 85 11.95 4.18 -3.00
CA ALA A 85 12.75 3.13 -3.61
C ALA A 85 13.81 2.56 -2.64
N HIS A 86 13.99 1.25 -2.67
CA HIS A 86 14.93 0.48 -1.86
C HIS A 86 15.75 -0.45 -2.77
N ASN A 87 17.01 -0.71 -2.38
CA ASN A 87 17.89 -1.64 -3.10
C ASN A 87 17.66 -3.10 -2.72
N SER A 88 17.04 -3.35 -1.58
CA SER A 88 16.86 -4.68 -1.00
C SER A 88 15.63 -4.72 -0.12
N VAL A 89 15.07 -5.92 0.02
CA VAL A 89 13.94 -6.27 0.88
C VAL A 89 14.30 -7.52 1.68
N PRO A 90 13.51 -7.91 2.70
CA PRO A 90 13.71 -9.17 3.40
C PRO A 90 13.83 -10.37 2.46
N SER A 91 14.69 -11.34 2.81
CA SER A 91 14.98 -12.50 1.97
C SER A 91 13.80 -13.47 1.79
N ASP A 92 12.77 -13.34 2.64
CA ASP A 92 11.53 -14.12 2.56
C ASP A 92 10.49 -13.50 1.62
N THR A 93 10.83 -12.38 0.97
CA THR A 93 9.96 -11.70 0.01
C THR A 93 9.71 -12.58 -1.21
N GLN A 94 8.44 -12.86 -1.50
CA GLN A 94 8.02 -13.74 -2.59
C GLN A 94 7.03 -13.03 -3.51
N LYS A 95 7.11 -13.34 -4.81
CA LYS A 95 6.19 -12.81 -5.82
C LYS A 95 4.77 -13.28 -5.52
N ILE A 96 3.81 -12.36 -5.61
CA ILE A 96 2.38 -12.64 -5.59
C ILE A 96 1.96 -12.90 -7.04
N ASP A 97 1.33 -14.04 -7.31
CA ASP A 97 0.75 -14.37 -8.61
C ASP A 97 -0.55 -13.59 -8.87
N ASP A 98 -1.02 -13.55 -10.11
CA ASP A 98 -2.27 -12.85 -10.49
C ASP A 98 -3.50 -13.44 -9.77
N ASP A 99 -3.42 -14.72 -9.37
CA ASP A 99 -4.39 -15.44 -8.54
C ASP A 99 -4.18 -15.23 -7.02
N GLY A 100 -3.20 -14.40 -6.65
CA GLY A 100 -2.66 -14.15 -5.32
C GLY A 100 -3.68 -14.35 -4.22
N HIS A 101 -3.65 -15.53 -3.60
CA HIS A 101 -4.54 -15.86 -2.52
C HIS A 101 -4.48 -14.73 -1.48
N PRO A 102 -5.60 -14.03 -1.22
CA PRO A 102 -5.61 -13.03 -0.19
C PRO A 102 -5.25 -13.74 1.10
N VAL A 103 -4.25 -13.25 1.83
CA VAL A 103 -3.98 -13.68 3.20
C VAL A 103 -5.13 -13.17 4.07
N PHE A 104 -6.36 -13.65 3.86
CA PHE A 104 -7.65 -13.40 4.53
C PHE A 104 -7.98 -11.97 5.02
N LEU A 105 -7.16 -10.95 4.72
CA LEU A 105 -7.06 -9.68 5.46
C LEU A 105 -6.73 -8.48 4.56
N TRP A 106 -6.57 -8.66 3.24
CA TRP A 106 -5.99 -7.64 2.36
C TRP A 106 -6.97 -6.60 1.80
N ASP A 107 -8.29 -6.82 1.90
CA ASP A 107 -9.29 -5.92 1.30
C ASP A 107 -10.48 -5.51 2.19
N SER A 108 -10.53 -5.88 3.47
CA SER A 108 -11.53 -5.22 4.32
C SER A 108 -10.98 -3.84 4.66
N GLY A 109 -11.50 -2.79 4.02
CA GLY A 109 -11.26 -1.39 4.35
C GLY A 109 -11.71 -0.98 5.75
N ASP A 110 -11.39 -1.79 6.75
CA ASP A 110 -11.77 -1.68 8.13
C ASP A 110 -10.76 -0.80 8.88
N THR A 111 -11.02 0.50 8.84
CA THR A 111 -10.29 1.49 9.62
C THR A 111 -10.57 1.36 11.12
N ARG A 112 -11.49 0.49 11.58
CA ARG A 112 -11.74 0.26 13.02
C ARG A 112 -10.55 -0.38 13.73
N ARG A 113 -9.58 -0.97 13.00
CA ARG A 113 -8.31 -1.46 13.57
C ARG A 113 -7.36 -0.35 14.00
N LEU A 114 -7.47 0.84 13.39
CA LEU A 114 -6.74 2.03 13.81
C LEU A 114 -7.41 2.71 15.02
N LEU A 115 -8.62 2.27 15.41
CA LEU A 115 -9.42 2.95 16.41
C LEU A 115 -9.33 2.39 17.83
N ASN A 116 -8.54 1.35 18.14
CA ASN A 116 -8.37 0.96 19.56
C ASN A 116 -7.06 0.22 19.85
N ILE A 117 -6.02 0.99 20.22
CA ILE A 117 -4.86 0.47 20.97
C ILE A 117 -5.01 0.75 22.48
N ASN A 118 -6.06 1.42 22.96
CA ASN A 118 -6.06 1.90 24.35
C ASN A 118 -7.37 1.88 25.15
N GLU A 119 -8.38 1.08 24.81
CA GLU A 119 -9.55 0.95 25.69
C GLU A 119 -9.99 -0.51 25.89
N SER A 120 -9.64 -1.00 27.08
CA SER A 120 -10.33 -2.05 27.83
C SER A 120 -11.85 -1.91 27.80
N HIS A 121 -12.59 -2.93 27.33
CA HIS A 121 -13.75 -3.48 28.06
C HIS A 121 -14.34 -4.77 27.45
N PRO A 122 -14.87 -5.70 28.27
CA PRO A 122 -15.43 -6.98 27.85
C PRO A 122 -16.95 -6.88 27.65
N LEU A 123 -17.44 -7.18 26.46
CA LEU A 123 -18.86 -7.50 26.24
C LEU A 123 -18.99 -8.74 25.37
N SER A 124 -18.53 -9.86 25.91
CA SER A 124 -19.26 -11.11 25.76
C SER A 124 -20.51 -11.02 26.65
N LYS A 125 -21.67 -10.69 26.08
CA LYS A 125 -23.00 -11.15 26.54
C LYS A 125 -24.12 -10.45 25.76
N SER A 126 -24.98 -11.29 25.16
CA SER A 126 -26.42 -11.10 24.90
C SER A 126 -26.84 -9.83 24.15
N ILE A 127 -27.62 -9.90 23.07
CA ILE A 127 -29.04 -10.23 23.14
C ILE A 127 -29.49 -10.81 21.78
N SER A 128 -30.08 -12.00 21.85
CA SER A 128 -31.00 -12.56 20.87
C SER A 128 -32.27 -11.71 20.80
N ALA A 129 -32.62 -11.19 19.62
CA ALA A 129 -33.94 -10.65 19.32
C ALA A 129 -34.41 -11.13 17.94
N PRO A 130 -35.69 -11.54 17.79
CA PRO A 130 -36.21 -12.19 16.59
C PRO A 130 -36.52 -11.20 15.46
N LEU A 131 -36.31 -11.63 14.22
CA LEU A 131 -36.77 -10.96 13.02
C LEU A 131 -38.29 -11.13 12.88
N THR A 132 -39.07 -10.12 13.23
CA THR A 132 -40.46 -10.03 12.78
C THR A 132 -40.52 -9.33 11.43
N ARG A 133 -41.09 -10.05 10.47
CA ARG A 133 -41.25 -9.72 9.06
C ARG A 133 -42.71 -9.41 8.81
N GLU A 134 -43.11 -8.14 8.90
CA GLU A 134 -44.41 -7.67 8.39
C GLU A 134 -44.23 -6.30 7.73
N TYR A 135 -43.89 -6.35 6.45
CA TYR A 135 -44.38 -5.42 5.45
C TYR A 135 -44.88 -6.28 4.29
N LEU A 136 -46.22 -6.28 4.14
CA LEU A 136 -47.13 -6.82 3.11
C LEU A 136 -48.19 -7.75 3.69
#